data_AF-A0A4U9DFF6-F1
#
_entry.id   AF-A0A4U9DFF6-F1
#
_cell.length_a   1.000
_cell.length_b   1.000
_cell.length_c   1.000
_cell.angle_alpha   90.00
_cell.angle_beta   90.00
_cell.angle_gamma   90.00
#
_symmetry.space_group_name_H-M   'P 1'
#
loop_
_entity.id
_entity.type
_entity.pdbx_description
1 polymer ?
#
loop_
_entity_poly.entity_id
_entity_poly.type
_entity_poly.pdbx_seq_one_letter_code
_entity_poly.pdbx_strand_id
1 'polypeptide(L)'
;MPIFWLGLLMLALFYARLQWTPGPGRLDDIYQYSVEPRTGFALIDTWLSGDREAFKNAVGHLLLPVLLLAYYSLASITRLTRSACLSEMNKEYVLLARAKGAGEMTILFRHVLPNIRGTLLTVIALAWTAMLEGAVLTETVFSWPGIGRYLTTGAVCRRHHGDHGRYAADWRQLRPD
;
A
#
# COMPACT_ATOMS: atom_id res chain seq x y z
N MET A 1 7.06 16.57 0.27
CA MET A 1 8.25 15.74 -0.07
C MET A 1 7.76 14.48 -0.74
N PRO A 2 8.34 14.05 -1.88
CA PRO A 2 7.91 12.85 -2.59
C PRO A 2 8.03 11.60 -1.70
N ILE A 3 7.06 10.69 -1.81
CA ILE A 3 6.99 9.47 -0.96
C ILE A 3 8.24 8.59 -1.08
N PHE A 4 8.83 8.57 -2.28
CA PHE A 4 10.08 7.89 -2.60
C PHE A 4 11.25 8.33 -1.73
N TRP A 5 11.46 9.64 -1.59
CA TRP A 5 12.55 10.20 -0.81
C TRP A 5 12.40 9.86 0.67
N LEU A 6 11.17 9.82 1.16
CA LEU A 6 10.87 9.43 2.53
C LEU A 6 11.13 7.93 2.74
N GLY A 7 10.83 7.10 1.73
CA GLY A 7 11.19 5.68 1.72
C GLY A 7 12.71 5.44 1.73
N LEU A 8 13.46 6.14 0.87
CA LEU A 8 14.92 6.07 0.86
C LEU A 8 15.54 6.55 2.17
N LEU A 9 15.02 7.62 2.76
CA LEU A 9 15.47 8.13 4.06
C LEU A 9 15.15 7.16 5.19
N MET A 10 13.95 6.57 5.20
CA MET A 10 13.60 5.56 6.19
C MET A 10 14.48 4.32 6.07
N LEU A 11 14.75 3.86 4.85
CA LEU A 11 15.69 2.77 4.59
C LEU A 11 17.08 3.17 5.12
N ALA A 12 17.63 4.30 4.68
CA ALA A 12 18.96 4.75 5.13
C ALA A 12 19.06 4.93 6.65
N LEU A 13 18.01 5.41 7.32
CA LEU A 13 18.02 5.62 8.76
C LEU A 13 17.90 4.31 9.54
N PHE A 14 16.88 3.49 9.25
CA PHE A 14 16.61 2.27 10.02
C PHE A 14 17.54 1.12 9.67
N TYR A 15 17.93 1.00 8.40
CA TYR A 15 18.90 0.00 7.96
C TYR A 15 20.33 0.47 8.21
N ALA A 16 20.76 1.62 7.68
CA ALA A 16 22.18 1.97 7.68
C ALA A 16 22.68 2.61 9.00
N ARG A 17 21.80 3.18 9.84
CA ARG A 17 22.21 3.74 11.14
C ARG A 17 21.72 2.93 12.33
N LEU A 18 20.48 2.44 12.30
CA LEU A 18 19.84 1.88 13.48
C LEU A 18 19.87 0.35 13.54
N GLN A 19 20.12 -0.35 12.42
CA GLN A 19 20.13 -1.82 12.31
C GLN A 19 18.90 -2.50 12.94
N TRP A 20 17.80 -1.76 13.10
CA TRP A 20 16.57 -2.25 13.75
C TRP A 20 15.73 -3.09 12.82
N THR A 21 15.97 -2.98 11.54
CA THR A 21 15.26 -3.74 10.52
C THR A 21 16.24 -4.43 9.61
N PRO A 22 15.97 -5.68 9.26
CA PRO A 22 16.76 -6.42 8.29
C PRO A 22 16.68 -5.77 6.90
N GLY A 23 17.63 -6.10 6.04
CA GLY A 23 17.92 -5.41 4.80
C GLY A 23 16.81 -5.47 3.74
N PRO A 24 17.02 -4.84 2.56
CA PRO A 24 16.07 -4.97 1.45
C PRO A 24 15.94 -6.44 1.03
N GLY A 25 14.72 -6.96 1.00
CA GLY A 25 14.46 -8.38 0.73
C GLY A 25 13.18 -8.89 1.39
N ARG A 26 12.84 -10.17 1.12
CA ARG A 26 11.70 -10.89 1.73
C ARG A 26 12.04 -11.58 3.04
N LEU A 27 13.30 -11.98 3.19
CA LEU A 27 13.90 -12.75 4.28
C LEU A 27 15.39 -12.40 4.30
N ASP A 28 16.05 -12.50 5.46
CA ASP A 28 17.52 -12.48 5.52
C ASP A 28 18.13 -13.65 4.74
N ASP A 29 19.35 -13.47 4.21
CA ASP A 29 20.12 -14.46 3.41
C ASP A 29 20.16 -15.86 4.06
N ILE A 30 20.05 -15.92 5.39
CA ILE A 30 20.10 -17.13 6.22
C ILE A 30 18.84 -18.01 6.04
N TYR A 31 17.68 -17.41 5.77
CA TYR A 31 16.40 -18.11 5.61
C TYR A 31 15.97 -18.25 4.14
N GLN A 32 16.69 -17.60 3.23
CA GLN A 32 16.38 -17.60 1.80
C GLN A 32 16.52 -19.00 1.15
N TYR A 33 17.26 -19.91 1.79
CA TYR A 33 17.48 -21.29 1.34
C TYR A 33 16.73 -22.36 2.16
N SER A 34 16.04 -21.99 3.26
CA SER A 34 15.31 -22.93 4.12
C SER A 34 13.79 -22.97 3.83
N VAL A 35 13.25 -21.93 3.19
CA VAL A 35 11.81 -21.82 2.89
C VAL A 35 11.57 -21.91 1.39
N GLU A 36 11.10 -23.07 0.92
CA GLU A 36 10.73 -23.29 -0.48
C GLU A 36 9.48 -22.44 -0.85
N PRO A 37 9.57 -21.49 -1.79
CA PRO A 37 8.43 -20.62 -2.12
C PRO A 37 7.33 -21.42 -2.84
N ARG A 38 6.21 -21.72 -2.17
CA ARG A 38 5.08 -22.45 -2.77
C ARG A 38 3.98 -21.55 -3.31
N THR A 39 3.69 -20.43 -2.64
CA THR A 39 2.60 -19.51 -2.98
C THR A 39 3.09 -18.18 -3.55
N GLY A 40 4.36 -17.84 -3.30
CA GLY A 40 4.95 -16.57 -3.73
C GLY A 40 4.75 -15.44 -2.72
N PHE A 41 4.03 -15.65 -1.62
CA PHE A 41 3.91 -14.70 -0.51
C PHE A 41 4.79 -15.14 0.67
N ALA A 42 5.79 -14.32 1.04
CA ALA A 42 6.77 -14.67 2.08
C ALA A 42 6.12 -15.01 3.45
N LEU A 43 5.09 -14.26 3.86
CA LEU A 43 4.37 -14.53 5.11
C LEU A 43 3.61 -15.85 5.09
N ILE A 44 3.01 -16.19 3.95
CA ILE A 44 2.20 -17.41 3.81
C ILE A 44 3.13 -18.62 3.71
N ASP A 45 4.21 -18.49 2.93
CA ASP A 45 5.22 -19.54 2.78
C ASP A 45 5.97 -19.82 4.10
N THR A 46 6.30 -18.78 4.87
CA THR A 46 6.94 -18.95 6.20
C THR A 46 5.99 -19.52 7.23
N TRP A 47 4.72 -19.12 7.24
CA TRP A 47 3.71 -19.72 8.12
C TRP A 47 3.47 -21.20 7.80
N LEU A 48 3.40 -21.56 6.52
CA LEU A 48 3.25 -22.94 6.05
C LEU A 48 4.49 -23.81 6.33
N SER A 49 5.68 -23.21 6.39
CA SER A 49 6.93 -23.93 6.71
C SER A 49 7.02 -24.40 8.17
N GLY A 50 6.19 -23.85 9.07
CA GLY A 50 6.20 -24.18 10.49
C GLY A 50 7.36 -23.54 11.29
N ASP A 51 8.25 -22.79 10.63
CA ASP A 51 9.36 -22.11 11.27
C ASP A 51 8.93 -20.74 11.87
N ARG A 52 8.90 -20.69 13.20
CA ARG A 52 8.46 -19.50 13.96
C ARG A 52 9.49 -18.37 13.90
N GLU A 53 10.76 -18.66 13.63
CA GLU A 53 11.83 -17.65 13.52
C GLU A 53 11.79 -16.97 12.16
N ALA A 54 11.60 -17.74 11.08
CA ALA A 54 11.41 -17.23 9.73
C ALA A 54 10.15 -16.33 9.61
N PHE A 55 9.05 -16.70 10.28
CA PHE A 55 7.84 -15.87 10.31
C PHE A 55 8.06 -14.52 11.02
N LYS A 56 8.76 -14.50 12.16
CA LYS A 56 9.08 -13.24 12.87
C LYS A 56 9.99 -12.35 12.02
N ASN A 57 10.96 -12.94 11.33
CA ASN A 57 11.85 -12.22 10.43
C ASN A 57 11.08 -11.60 9.25
N ALA A 58 10.15 -12.34 8.63
CA ALA A 58 9.30 -11.82 7.56
C ALA A 58 8.37 -10.68 8.02
N VAL A 59 7.81 -10.75 9.23
CA VAL A 59 7.02 -9.65 9.81
C VAL A 59 7.88 -8.41 10.06
N GLY A 60 9.13 -8.58 10.53
CA GLY A 60 10.07 -7.49 10.72
C GLY A 60 10.40 -6.74 9.43
N HIS A 61 10.57 -7.46 8.32
CA HIS A 61 10.78 -6.87 6.99
C HIS A 61 9.57 -6.11 6.45
N LEU A 62 8.35 -6.44 6.89
CA LEU A 62 7.12 -5.75 6.48
C LEU A 62 6.80 -4.52 7.31
N LEU A 63 7.34 -4.42 8.53
CA LEU A 63 7.01 -3.34 9.44
C LEU A 63 7.38 -1.96 8.86
N LEU A 64 8.57 -1.86 8.25
CA LEU A 64 9.07 -0.63 7.64
C LEU A 64 8.21 -0.12 6.48
N PRO A 65 7.96 -0.92 5.42
CA PRO A 65 7.14 -0.48 4.30
C PRO A 65 5.69 -0.19 4.72
N VAL A 66 5.14 -0.95 5.67
CA VAL A 66 3.79 -0.69 6.22
C VAL A 66 3.73 0.62 6.98
N LEU A 67 4.69 0.89 7.88
CA LEU A 67 4.73 2.14 8.65
C LEU A 67 4.95 3.35 7.75
N LEU A 68 5.79 3.23 6.72
CA LEU A 68 6.02 4.27 5.73
C LEU A 68 4.72 4.65 4.99
N LEU A 69 4.02 3.67 4.45
CA LEU A 69 2.76 3.88 3.74
C LEU A 69 1.67 4.39 4.69
N ALA A 70 1.59 3.85 5.91
CA ALA A 70 0.63 4.28 6.92
C ALA A 70 0.85 5.74 7.32
N TYR A 71 2.09 6.15 7.57
CA TYR A 71 2.43 7.52 7.96
C TYR A 71 2.07 8.53 6.87
N TYR A 72 2.38 8.19 5.61
CA TYR A 72 2.04 9.05 4.47
C TYR A 72 0.53 9.24 4.29
N SER A 73 -0.23 8.15 4.34
CA SER A 73 -1.68 8.19 4.21
C SER A 73 -2.34 8.91 5.37
N LEU A 74 -1.84 8.69 6.59
CA LEU A 74 -2.36 9.34 7.80
C LEU A 74 -2.27 10.86 7.70
N ALA A 75 -1.11 11.40 7.26
CA ALA A 75 -0.94 12.84 7.11
C ALA A 75 -1.96 13.46 6.12
N SER A 76 -2.23 12.77 5.02
CA SER A 76 -3.17 13.23 4.00
C SER A 76 -4.63 13.16 4.48
N ILE A 77 -5.02 12.05 5.10
CA ILE A 77 -6.36 11.85 5.67
C ILE A 77 -6.63 12.90 6.75
N THR A 78 -5.72 13.04 7.74
CA THR A 78 -5.89 14.00 8.83
C THR A 78 -6.04 15.44 8.31
N ARG A 79 -5.24 15.84 7.32
CA ARG A 79 -5.31 17.21 6.76
C ARG A 79 -6.67 17.47 6.10
N LEU A 80 -7.13 16.54 5.27
CA LEU A 80 -8.38 16.70 4.53
C LEU A 80 -9.60 16.61 5.43
N THR A 81 -9.63 15.64 6.35
CA THR A 81 -10.69 15.50 7.35
C THR A 81 -10.76 16.73 8.25
N ARG A 82 -9.61 17.27 8.70
CA ARG A 82 -9.58 18.50 9.51
C ARG A 82 -10.18 19.69 8.76
N SER A 83 -9.85 19.85 7.48
CA SER A 83 -10.43 20.91 6.64
C SER A 83 -11.94 20.78 6.51
N ALA A 84 -12.46 19.56 6.34
CA ALA A 84 -13.89 19.29 6.27
C ALA A 84 -14.59 19.60 7.61
N CYS A 85 -14.01 19.16 8.73
CA CYS A 85 -14.53 19.46 10.07
C CYS A 85 -14.60 20.97 10.33
N LEU A 86 -13.55 21.73 10.02
CA LEU A 86 -13.52 23.18 10.21
C LEU A 86 -14.60 23.90 9.39
N SER A 87 -14.84 23.46 8.16
CA SER A 87 -15.90 24.00 7.30
C SER A 87 -17.29 23.78 7.91
N GLU A 88 -17.55 22.59 8.47
CA GLU A 88 -18.82 22.28 9.13
C GLU A 88 -19.00 22.98 10.47
N MET A 89 -17.92 23.19 11.22
CA MET A 89 -17.96 23.88 12.53
C MET A 89 -18.41 25.35 12.42
N ASN A 90 -18.24 25.97 11.26
CA ASN A 90 -18.64 27.37 11.01
C ASN A 90 -20.11 27.54 10.58
N LYS A 91 -20.90 26.45 10.54
CA LYS A 91 -22.31 26.53 10.10
C LYS A 91 -23.26 26.88 11.23
N GLU A 92 -24.39 27.49 10.87
CA GLU A 92 -25.41 28.01 11.80
C GLU A 92 -25.99 26.93 12.75
N TYR A 93 -26.12 25.68 12.30
CA TYR A 93 -26.61 24.60 13.16
C TYR A 93 -25.66 24.29 14.31
N VAL A 94 -24.35 24.49 14.13
CA VAL A 94 -23.34 24.32 15.19
C VAL A 94 -23.43 25.45 16.19
N LEU A 95 -23.62 26.69 15.72
CA LEU A 95 -23.84 27.85 16.57
C LEU A 95 -25.08 27.67 17.46
N LEU A 96 -26.18 27.19 16.87
CA LEU A 96 -27.41 26.87 17.60
C LEU A 96 -27.22 25.75 18.63
N ALA A 97 -26.49 24.68 18.26
CA ALA A 97 -26.17 23.60 19.18
C ALA A 97 -25.33 24.08 20.38
N ARG A 98 -24.34 24.95 20.12
CA ARG A 98 -23.52 25.57 21.16
C ARG A 98 -24.34 26.51 22.06
N ALA A 99 -25.23 27.31 21.49
CA ALA A 99 -26.15 28.17 22.24
C ALA A 99 -27.13 27.37 23.13
N LYS A 100 -27.50 26.16 22.71
CA LYS A 100 -28.27 25.20 23.52
C LYS A 100 -27.46 24.50 24.62
N GLY A 101 -26.17 24.81 24.77
CA GLY A 101 -25.30 24.22 25.80
C GLY A 101 -24.73 22.84 25.42
N ALA A 102 -24.77 22.44 24.15
CA ALA A 102 -24.14 21.19 23.74
C ALA A 102 -22.60 21.30 23.85
N GLY A 103 -21.97 20.32 24.50
CA GLY A 103 -20.51 20.23 24.59
C GLY A 103 -19.83 19.97 23.24
N GLU A 104 -18.57 20.39 23.10
CA GLU A 104 -17.84 20.29 21.82
C GLU A 104 -17.70 18.86 21.31
N MET A 105 -17.51 17.88 22.21
CA MET A 105 -17.46 16.46 21.84
C MET A 105 -18.81 15.97 21.26
N THR A 106 -19.93 16.38 21.86
CA THR A 106 -21.27 16.05 21.36
C THR A 106 -21.50 16.67 19.98
N ILE A 107 -21.08 17.92 19.78
CA ILE A 107 -21.17 18.59 18.48
C ILE A 107 -20.34 17.82 17.43
N LEU A 108 -19.11 17.45 17.75
CA LEU A 108 -18.23 16.73 16.85
C LEU A 108 -18.80 15.36 16.44
N PHE A 109 -19.12 14.50 17.41
CA PHE A 109 -19.56 13.12 17.14
C PHE A 109 -20.98 13.01 16.62
N ARG A 110 -21.91 13.86 17.10
CA ARG A 110 -23.33 13.77 16.76
C ARG A 110 -23.74 14.62 15.55
N HIS A 111 -23.06 15.74 15.31
CA HIS A 111 -23.47 16.71 14.29
C HIS A 111 -22.46 16.82 13.14
N VAL A 112 -21.18 17.02 13.45
CA VAL A 112 -20.15 17.26 12.42
C VAL A 112 -19.78 15.97 11.68
N LEU A 113 -19.42 14.90 12.40
CA LEU A 113 -18.99 13.62 11.83
C LEU A 113 -20.02 13.01 10.86
N PRO A 114 -21.33 12.97 11.20
CA PRO A 114 -22.35 12.48 10.28
C PRO A 114 -22.53 13.36 9.04
N ASN A 115 -22.27 14.67 9.13
CA ASN A 115 -22.44 15.59 8.01
C ASN A 115 -21.27 15.53 7.01
N ILE A 116 -20.06 15.26 7.49
CA ILE A 116 -18.87 15.10 6.63
C ILE A 116 -18.70 13.69 6.04
N ARG A 117 -19.66 12.78 6.20
CA ARG A 117 -19.52 11.38 5.73
C ARG A 117 -19.26 11.27 4.23
N GLY A 118 -19.88 12.14 3.43
CA GLY A 118 -19.63 12.22 1.99
C GLY A 118 -18.18 12.57 1.68
N THR A 119 -17.64 13.60 2.35
CA THR A 119 -16.23 13.99 2.22
C THR A 119 -15.27 12.95 2.80
N LEU A 120 -15.63 12.27 3.88
CA LEU A 120 -14.82 11.18 4.43
C LEU A 120 -14.66 10.04 3.41
N LEU A 121 -15.74 9.66 2.74
CA LEU A 121 -15.71 8.64 1.68
C LEU A 121 -14.75 9.02 0.54
N THR A 122 -14.80 10.26 0.06
CA THR A 122 -13.90 10.71 -1.00
C THR A 122 -12.44 10.78 -0.54
N VAL A 123 -12.19 11.26 0.67
CA VAL A 123 -10.83 11.30 1.26
C VAL A 123 -10.26 9.90 1.42
N ILE A 124 -11.05 8.94 1.89
CA ILE A 124 -10.62 7.54 2.04
C ILE A 124 -10.31 6.93 0.66
N ALA A 125 -11.17 7.16 -0.33
CA ALA A 125 -10.94 6.67 -1.69
C ALA A 125 -9.65 7.23 -2.29
N LEU A 126 -9.41 8.55 -2.15
CA LEU A 126 -8.18 9.19 -2.62
C LEU A 126 -6.95 8.64 -1.89
N ALA A 127 -7.04 8.45 -0.57
CA ALA A 127 -5.96 7.88 0.22
C ALA A 127 -5.64 6.44 -0.22
N TRP A 128 -6.66 5.64 -0.52
CA TRP A 128 -6.49 4.28 -1.06
C TRP A 128 -5.81 4.28 -2.42
N THR A 129 -6.24 5.14 -3.35
CA THR A 129 -5.60 5.27 -4.66
C THR A 129 -4.13 5.66 -4.53
N ALA A 130 -3.83 6.61 -3.64
CA ALA A 130 -2.45 7.02 -3.35
C ALA A 130 -1.61 5.91 -2.71
N MET A 131 -2.23 5.05 -1.88
CA MET A 131 -1.56 3.86 -1.33
C MET A 131 -1.23 2.83 -2.40
N LEU A 132 -2.11 2.61 -3.38
CA LEU A 132 -1.86 1.68 -4.48
C LEU A 132 -0.68 2.15 -5.34
N GLU A 133 -0.61 3.46 -5.63
CA GLU A 133 0.53 4.06 -6.33
C GLU A 133 1.82 3.93 -5.51
N GLY A 134 1.77 4.24 -4.21
CA GLY A 134 2.88 4.09 -3.29
C GLY A 134 3.35 2.64 -3.14
N ALA A 135 2.43 1.67 -3.17
CA ALA A 135 2.73 0.25 -3.04
C ALA A 135 3.66 -0.25 -4.15
N VAL A 136 3.38 0.09 -5.42
CA VAL A 136 4.24 -0.30 -6.56
C VAL A 136 5.65 0.27 -6.42
N LEU A 137 5.76 1.50 -5.93
CA LEU A 137 7.05 2.14 -5.69
C LEU A 137 7.81 1.47 -4.55
N THR A 138 7.12 1.13 -3.45
CA THR A 138 7.72 0.38 -2.34
C THR A 138 8.08 -1.05 -2.72
N GLU A 139 7.35 -1.73 -3.62
CA GLU A 139 7.72 -3.03 -4.17
C GLU A 139 9.09 -2.97 -4.88
N THR A 140 9.34 -1.87 -5.60
CA THR A 140 10.61 -1.64 -6.31
C THR A 140 11.74 -1.29 -5.33
N VAL A 141 11.50 -0.39 -4.38
CA VAL A 141 12.53 0.08 -3.42
C VAL A 141 12.91 -1.01 -2.42
N PHE A 142 11.95 -1.78 -1.90
CA PHE A 142 12.20 -2.84 -0.93
C PHE A 142 12.44 -4.20 -1.59
N SER A 143 12.45 -4.28 -2.93
CA SER A 143 12.61 -5.52 -3.71
C SER A 143 11.66 -6.65 -3.26
N TRP A 144 10.48 -6.27 -2.78
CA TRP A 144 9.44 -7.21 -2.38
C TRP A 144 8.46 -7.37 -3.55
N PRO A 145 8.50 -8.46 -4.32
CA PRO A 145 7.62 -8.63 -5.48
C PRO A 145 6.16 -8.76 -5.02
N GLY A 146 5.35 -7.75 -5.31
CA GLY A 146 3.92 -7.74 -5.04
C GLY A 146 3.07 -7.87 -6.30
N ILE A 147 1.85 -7.33 -6.26
CA ILE A 147 0.83 -7.49 -7.32
C ILE A 147 1.29 -6.87 -8.64
N GLY A 148 2.10 -5.80 -8.58
CA GLY A 148 2.63 -5.13 -9.78
C GLY A 148 3.40 -6.09 -10.69
N ARG A 149 4.25 -6.96 -10.10
CA ARG A 149 5.01 -7.96 -10.85
C ARG A 149 4.11 -9.04 -11.46
N TYR A 150 3.03 -9.44 -10.79
CA TYR A 150 2.09 -10.43 -11.33
C TYR A 150 1.31 -9.88 -12.53
N LEU A 151 0.90 -8.61 -12.47
CA LEU A 151 0.21 -7.94 -13.57
C LEU A 151 1.12 -7.82 -14.81
N THR A 152 2.38 -7.45 -14.63
CA THR A 152 3.35 -7.36 -15.74
C THR A 152 3.64 -8.73 -16.34
N THR A 153 3.86 -9.76 -15.53
CA THR A 153 4.13 -11.12 -16.02
C THR A 153 2.92 -11.68 -16.78
N GLY A 154 1.69 -11.46 -16.27
CA GLY A 154 0.48 -11.85 -16.97
C GLY A 154 0.27 -11.11 -18.30
N ALA A 155 0.56 -9.81 -18.35
CA ALA A 155 0.45 -9.00 -19.57
C ALA A 155 1.50 -9.41 -20.63
N VAL A 156 2.74 -9.66 -20.21
CA VAL A 156 3.81 -10.15 -21.09
C VAL A 156 3.49 -11.55 -21.61
N CYS A 157 3.03 -12.45 -20.74
CA CYS A 157 2.64 -13.81 -21.13
C CYS A 157 1.46 -13.81 -22.11
N ARG A 158 0.48 -12.93 -21.92
CA ARG A 158 -0.65 -12.75 -22.85
C ARG A 158 -0.18 -12.21 -24.20
N ARG A 159 0.77 -11.26 -24.22
CA ARG A 159 1.34 -10.72 -25.46
C ARG A 159 2.06 -11.82 -26.25
N HIS A 160 2.92 -12.59 -25.59
CA HIS A 160 3.61 -13.73 -26.20
C HIS A 160 2.63 -14.75 -26.82
N HIS A 161 1.54 -15.06 -26.11
CA HIS A 161 0.53 -15.98 -26.62
C HIS A 161 -0.22 -15.45 -27.85
N GLY A 162 -0.43 -14.13 -27.93
CA GLY A 162 -1.02 -13.46 -29.09
C GLY A 162 -0.08 -13.41 -30.30
N ASP A 163 1.23 -13.28 -30.08
CA ASP A 163 2.22 -13.26 -31.16
C ASP A 163 2.38 -14.64 -31.80
N HIS A 164 2.36 -15.74 -31.03
CA HIS A 164 2.39 -17.10 -31.58
C HIS A 164 1.22 -17.40 -32.54
N GLY A 165 0.03 -16.86 -32.27
CA GLY A 165 -1.12 -16.98 -33.17
C GLY A 165 -0.98 -16.18 -34.47
N ARG A 166 -0.28 -15.03 -34.42
CA ARG A 166 0.00 -14.20 -35.60
C ARG A 166 1.03 -14.85 -36.52
N TYR A 167 2.11 -15.38 -35.94
CA TYR A 167 3.10 -16.13 -36.73
C TYR A 167 2.47 -17.38 -37.38
N ALA A 168 1.61 -18.11 -36.67
CA ALA A 168 0.93 -19.29 -37.23
C ALA A 168 -0.07 -18.97 -38.36
N ALA A 169 -0.65 -17.77 -38.38
CA ALA A 169 -1.50 -17.30 -39.47
C ALA A 169 -0.68 -16.83 -40.70
N ASP A 170 0.44 -16.17 -40.45
CA ASP A 170 1.39 -15.69 -41.47
C ASP A 170 2.01 -16.85 -42.27
N TRP A 171 2.43 -17.93 -41.59
CA TRP A 171 2.90 -19.17 -42.24
C TRP A 171 1.85 -19.87 -43.12
N ARG A 172 0.56 -19.53 -42.98
CA ARG A 172 -0.52 -20.13 -43.76
C ARG A 172 -0.74 -19.41 -45.10
N GLN A 173 -0.31 -18.15 -45.23
CA GLN A 173 -0.34 -17.38 -46.48
C GLN A 173 0.88 -17.62 -47.38
N LEU A 174 2.00 -18.06 -46.81
CA LEU A 174 3.23 -18.37 -47.54
C LEU A 174 3.29 -19.81 -48.09
N ARG A 175 2.20 -20.57 -48.05
CA ARG A 175 2.11 -21.88 -48.71
C ARG A 175 1.68 -21.69 -50.17
N PRO A 176 2.54 -21.98 -51.16
CA PRO A 176 2.12 -22.03 -52.54
C PRO A 176 1.25 -23.28 -52.77
N ASP A 177 0.16 -23.08 -53.51
CA ASP A 177 -0.80 -24.09 -53.99
C ASP A 177 -0.15 -25.19 -54.85
#